data_AF-A0A2G9N291-F1
#
_entry.id   AF-A0A2G9N291-F1
#
_cell.length_a   1.000
_cell.length_b   1.000
_cell.length_c   1.000
_cell.angle_alpha   90.00
_cell.angle_beta   90.00
_cell.angle_gamma   90.00
#
_symmetry.space_group_name_H-M   'P 1'
#
loop_
_entity.id
_entity.type
_entity.pdbx_description
1 polymer ?
#
loop_
_entity_poly.entity_id
_entity_poly.type
_entity_poly.pdbx_seq_one_letter_code
_entity_poly.pdbx_strand_id
1 'polypeptide(L)' 'MPSKTLLIIKINPKDMEKVDETFEAVKKLKEGEVKDVQKVSIGFSAEIVKAGILINEKEEGQMDRVLEEINAL' A
#
# COMPACT_ATOMS: atom_id res chain seq x y z
N MET A 1 -2.08 -24.93 4.68
CA MET A 1 -2.35 -23.64 4.01
C MET A 1 -1.28 -22.65 4.44
N PRO A 2 -0.64 -21.88 3.55
CA PRO A 2 0.24 -20.80 3.99
C PRO A 2 -0.57 -19.83 4.85
N SER A 3 -0.07 -19.45 6.02
CA SER A 3 -0.67 -18.39 6.82
C SER A 3 -0.47 -17.10 6.04
N LYS A 4 -1.57 -16.55 5.51
CA LYS A 4 -1.57 -15.26 4.83
C LYS A 4 -2.06 -14.20 5.82
N THR A 5 -1.35 -13.08 5.88
CA THR A 5 -1.73 -11.93 6.70
C THR A 5 -2.14 -10.78 5.80
N LEU A 6 -3.27 -10.15 6.11
CA LEU A 6 -3.77 -8.96 5.42
C LEU A 6 -3.24 -7.72 6.12
N LEU A 7 -2.35 -7.00 5.45
CA LEU A 7 -1.88 -5.70 5.86
C LEU A 7 -2.82 -4.63 5.31
N ILE A 8 -3.29 -3.74 6.19
CA ILE A 8 -4.03 -2.55 5.81
C ILE A 8 -3.15 -1.34 6.10
N ILE A 9 -2.66 -0.68 5.05
CA ILE A 9 -1.71 0.41 5.16
C ILE A 9 -2.37 1.70 4.66
N LYS A 10 -2.14 2.79 5.38
CA LYS A 10 -2.47 4.16 4.94
C LYS A 10 -1.17 4.82 4.45
N ILE A 11 -1.20 5.29 3.23
CA ILE A 11 -0.05 5.83 2.49
C ILE A 11 -0.33 7.31 2.26
N ASN A 12 0.50 8.14 2.87
CA ASN A 12 0.48 9.57 2.65
C ASN A 12 1.38 9.88 1.45
N PRO A 13 0.84 10.43 0.34
CA PRO A 13 1.67 10.88 -0.75
C PRO A 13 2.65 11.94 -0.25
N LYS A 14 3.90 11.91 -0.75
CA LYS A 14 4.89 12.97 -0.48
C LYS A 14 4.44 14.32 -1.06
N ASP A 15 3.67 14.27 -2.14
CA ASP A 15 3.04 15.40 -2.81
C ASP A 15 1.53 15.16 -2.87
N MET A 16 0.76 15.99 -2.17
CA MET A 16 -0.69 15.83 -2.05
C MET A 16 -1.43 16.01 -3.38
N GLU A 17 -0.83 16.68 -4.36
CA GLU A 17 -1.41 16.84 -5.70
C GLU A 17 -1.23 15.59 -6.57
N LYS A 18 -0.40 14.63 -6.12
CA LYS A 18 -0.06 13.40 -6.85
C LYS A 18 -0.65 12.13 -6.26
N VAL A 19 -1.76 12.25 -5.53
CA VAL A 19 -2.51 11.10 -4.98
C VAL A 19 -2.81 10.05 -6.07
N ASP A 20 -3.12 10.48 -7.28
CA ASP A 20 -3.46 9.61 -8.41
C ASP A 20 -2.26 8.77 -8.84
N GLU A 21 -1.07 9.35 -8.87
CA GLU A 21 0.17 8.65 -9.20
C GLU A 21 0.50 7.62 -8.12
N THR A 22 0.41 8.01 -6.84
CA THR A 22 0.62 7.09 -5.72
C THR A 22 -0.39 5.93 -5.75
N PHE A 23 -1.65 6.21 -6.05
CA PHE A 23 -2.71 5.19 -6.16
C PHE A 23 -2.41 4.17 -7.26
N GLU A 24 -2.02 4.62 -8.45
CA GLU A 24 -1.67 3.73 -9.55
C GLU A 24 -0.35 2.98 -9.32
N ALA A 25 0.60 3.57 -8.58
CA ALA A 25 1.83 2.89 -8.19
C ALA A 25 1.57 1.78 -7.16
N VAL A 26 0.71 2.03 -6.17
CA VAL A 26 0.34 1.05 -5.13
C VAL A 26 -0.38 -0.17 -5.72
N LYS A 27 -1.19 0.00 -6.78
CA LYS A 27 -1.79 -1.13 -7.50
C LYS A 27 -0.78 -2.03 -8.21
N LYS A 28 0.42 -1.51 -8.49
CA LYS A 28 1.48 -2.18 -9.24
C LYS A 28 2.61 -2.70 -8.34
N LEU A 29 2.40 -2.69 -7.00
CA LEU A 29 3.36 -3.26 -6.05
C LEU A 29 3.68 -4.70 -6.45
N LYS A 30 4.97 -5.00 -6.46
CA LYS A 30 5.50 -6.33 -6.83
C LYS A 30 5.52 -7.26 -5.64
N GLU A 31 5.74 -6.70 -4.45
CA GLU A 31 5.77 -7.45 -3.21
C GLU A 31 4.34 -7.58 -2.64
N GLY A 32 3.94 -8.82 -2.33
CA GLY A 32 2.61 -9.13 -1.81
C GLY A 32 1.50 -9.10 -2.87
N GLU A 33 0.31 -9.52 -2.46
CA GLU A 33 -0.88 -9.59 -3.31
C GLU A 33 -1.83 -8.45 -2.96
N VAL A 34 -1.87 -7.41 -3.78
CA VAL A 34 -2.76 -6.26 -3.59
C VAL A 34 -4.21 -6.69 -3.78
N LYS A 35 -5.03 -6.51 -2.75
CA LYS A 35 -6.45 -6.88 -2.74
C LYS A 35 -7.39 -5.71 -2.93
N ASP A 36 -7.04 -4.57 -2.35
CA ASP A 36 -7.87 -3.39 -2.39
C ASP A 36 -6.99 -2.14 -2.33
N VAL A 37 -7.36 -1.11 -3.09
CA VAL A 37 -6.70 0.20 -3.04
C VAL A 37 -7.79 1.24 -3.17
N GLN A 38 -7.82 2.18 -2.23
CA GLN A 38 -8.86 3.22 -2.15
C GLN A 38 -8.22 4.58 -1.87
N LYS A 39 -8.79 5.63 -2.47
CA LYS A 39 -8.49 7.01 -2.06
C LYS A 39 -9.43 7.37 -0.91
N VAL A 40 -8.87 7.93 0.15
CA VAL A 40 -9.61 8.32 1.35
C VAL A 40 -9.37 9.79 1.60
N SER A 41 -10.44 10.58 1.60
CA SER A 41 -10.36 11.98 2.00
C SER A 41 -10.14 12.09 3.51
N ILE A 42 -9.15 12.90 3.91
CA ILE A 42 -8.84 13.15 5.32
C ILE A 42 -9.18 14.59 5.75
N GLY A 43 -9.88 15.34 4.90
CA GLY A 43 -10.27 16.74 5.14
C GLY A 43 -9.37 17.76 4.43
N PHE A 44 -9.80 19.02 4.38
CA PHE A 44 -9.05 20.13 3.75
C PHE A 44 -8.61 19.86 2.30
N SER A 45 -9.44 19.16 1.52
CA SER A 45 -9.13 18.71 0.16
C SER A 45 -7.93 17.76 0.05
N ALA A 46 -7.41 17.26 1.17
CA ALA A 46 -6.35 16.27 1.19
C ALA A 46 -6.93 14.85 1.08
N GLU A 47 -6.27 14.05 0.25
CA GLU A 47 -6.55 12.65 0.04
C GLU A 47 -5.32 11.81 0.39
N ILE A 48 -5.55 10.58 0.85
CA ILE A 48 -4.50 9.57 1.08
C ILE A 48 -4.87 8.29 0.36
N VAL A 49 -3.90 7.40 0.18
CA VAL A 49 -4.15 6.08 -0.40
C VAL A 49 -4.21 5.05 0.72
N LYS A 50 -5.27 4.25 0.77
CA LYS A 50 -5.40 3.09 1.66
C LYS A 50 -5.27 1.82 0.84
N ALA A 51 -4.39 0.92 1.23
CA ALA A 51 -4.12 -0.33 0.52
C ALA A 51 -4.28 -1.55 1.43
N GLY A 52 -4.93 -2.58 0.90
CA GLY A 52 -4.99 -3.93 1.48
C GLY A 52 -4.04 -4.85 0.72
N ILE A 53 -3.01 -5.37 1.38
CA ILE A 53 -1.97 -6.21 0.77
C ILE A 53 -1.90 -7.52 1.54
N LEU A 54 -2.08 -8.66 0.85
CA LEU A 54 -1.86 -9.98 1.43
C LEU A 54 -0.39 -10.36 1.33
N ILE A 55 0.21 -10.68 2.47
CA ILE A 55 1.55 -11.23 2.57
C ILE A 55 1.50 -12.68 3.06
N ASN A 56 2.49 -13.48 2.68
CA ASN A 56 2.72 -14.84 3.13
C ASN A 56 3.71 -14.82 4.29
N GLU A 57 3.27 -15.18 5.50
CA GLU A 57 4.11 -15.16 6.70
C GLU A 57 5.28 -16.13 6.63
N LYS A 58 5.20 -17.15 5.77
CA LYS A 58 6.30 -18.11 5.56
C LYS A 58 7.44 -17.54 4.73
N GLU A 59 7.21 -16.41 4.06
CA GLU A 59 8.22 -15.72 3.28
C GLU A 59 8.89 -14.65 4.16
N GLU A 60 10.05 -15.00 4.69
CA GLU A 60 10.80 -14.16 5.60
C GLU A 60 11.14 -12.82 4.95
N GLY A 61 10.84 -11.72 5.66
CA GLY A 61 11.10 -10.35 5.21
C GLY A 61 10.13 -9.81 4.14
N GLN A 62 9.10 -10.56 3.71
CA GLN A 62 8.15 -10.04 2.71
C GLN A 62 7.42 -8.79 3.20
N MET A 63 7.08 -8.72 4.48
CA MET A 63 6.47 -7.53 5.08
C MET A 63 7.40 -6.30 4.93
N ASP A 64 8.69 -6.46 5.24
CA ASP A 64 9.65 -5.36 5.20
C ASP A 64 9.86 -4.89 3.75
N ARG A 65 9.92 -5.81 2.78
CA ARG A 65 10.01 -5.46 1.36
C ARG A 65 8.78 -4.71 0.85
N VAL A 66 7.58 -5.09 1.28
CA VAL A 66 6.34 -4.34 0.98
C VAL A 66 6.43 -2.91 1.55
N LEU A 67 6.89 -2.75 2.79
CA LEU A 67 7.03 -1.44 3.41
C LEU A 67 8.12 -0.58 2.74
N GLU A 68 9.24 -1.17 2.36
CA GLU A 68 10.30 -0.49 1.59
C GLU A 68 9.80 -0.03 0.22
N GLU A 69 9.07 -0.89 -0.51
CA GLU A 69 8.49 -0.55 -1.81
C GLU A 69 7.50 0.62 -1.69
N ILE A 70 6.64 0.60 -0.65
CA ILE A 70 5.69 1.68 -0.37
C ILE A 70 6.39 2.99 0.00
N ASN A 71 7.43 2.95 0.84
CA ASN A 71 8.16 4.17 1.26
C ASN A 71 8.97 4.81 0.12
N ALA A 72 9.31 4.03 -0.91
CA ALA A 72 9.95 4.53 -2.11
C ALA A 72 9.00 5.31 -3.04
N LEU A 73 7.67 5.16 -2.88
CA LEU A 73 6.64 5.95 -3.58
C LEU A 73 6.53 7.37 -3.03
#